data_AF-A0A7T7U2E4-F1
#
_entry.id   AF-A0A7T7U2E4-F1
#
_cell.length_a   1.000
_cell.length_b   1.000
_cell.length_c   1.000
_cell.angle_alpha   90.00
_cell.angle_beta   90.00
_cell.angle_gamma   90.00
#
_symmetry.space_group_name_H-M   'P 1'
#
loop_
_entity.id
_entity.type
_entity.pdbx_description
1 polymer ?
#
loop_
_entity_poly.entity_id
_entity_poly.type
_entity_poly.pdbx_seq_one_letter_code
_entity_poly.pdbx_strand_id
1 'polypeptide(L)'
;MINNNYVPEWFTTPFEHMRYTLVRNQDQLDILFDTVKAPFEFLEGGADARVNFNDDHAIVQIKDCDWWDVNQIHGLLLHEAVHIWQELKLKMGEENPSIEFEAYSIQALAQDLFELYERSECSDQK
;
A
#
# COMPACT_ATOMS: atom_id res chain seq x y z
N MET A 1 2.02 -11.80 12.40
CA MET A 1 3.26 -12.49 11.95
C MET A 1 3.22 -12.56 10.43
N ILE A 2 4.25 -12.07 9.74
CA ILE A 2 4.29 -12.09 8.27
C ILE A 2 4.40 -13.51 7.69
N ASN A 3 3.59 -13.82 6.68
CA ASN A 3 3.69 -15.00 5.84
C ASN A 3 4.87 -14.88 4.87
N ASN A 4 5.94 -15.64 5.10
CA ASN A 4 7.14 -15.63 4.24
C ASN A 4 6.91 -16.21 2.84
N ASN A 5 5.77 -16.88 2.59
CA ASN A 5 5.39 -17.37 1.25
C ASN A 5 4.49 -16.37 0.51
N TYR A 6 4.10 -15.26 1.14
CA TYR A 6 3.28 -14.25 0.49
C TYR A 6 4.11 -13.48 -0.55
N VAL A 7 3.63 -13.49 -1.79
CA VAL A 7 4.17 -12.69 -2.89
C VAL A 7 3.26 -11.47 -3.04
N PRO A 8 3.79 -10.24 -2.97
CA PRO A 8 2.98 -9.04 -3.09
C PRO A 8 2.21 -9.00 -4.41
N GLU A 9 0.89 -8.84 -4.31
CA GLU A 9 0.02 -8.70 -5.47
C GLU A 9 -0.14 -7.24 -5.87
N TRP A 10 -0.31 -7.02 -7.17
CA TRP A 10 -0.50 -5.69 -7.73
C TRP A 10 -1.97 -5.43 -8.01
N PHE A 11 -2.46 -4.38 -7.41
CA PHE A 11 -3.77 -3.81 -7.67
C PHE A 11 -3.62 -2.60 -8.59
N THR A 12 -4.72 -2.16 -9.18
CA THR A 12 -4.75 -1.03 -10.09
C THR A 12 -5.66 0.02 -9.51
N THR A 13 -5.21 1.28 -9.48
CA THR A 13 -6.02 2.37 -8.93
C THR A 13 -7.34 2.48 -9.69
N PRO A 14 -8.38 3.08 -9.07
CA PRO A 14 -9.47 3.64 -9.85
C PRO A 14 -8.91 4.43 -11.06
N PHE A 15 -9.55 4.28 -12.23
CA PHE A 15 -9.15 4.88 -13.51
C PHE A 15 -7.82 4.41 -14.11
N GLU A 16 -7.13 3.42 -13.52
CA GLU A 16 -6.01 2.71 -14.16
C GLU A 16 -4.77 3.57 -14.51
N HIS A 17 -4.56 4.68 -13.80
CA HIS A 17 -3.38 5.55 -14.00
C HIS A 17 -2.16 5.11 -13.19
N MET A 18 -2.33 4.20 -12.23
CA MET A 18 -1.26 3.72 -11.36
C MET A 18 -1.58 2.32 -10.84
N ARG A 19 -0.54 1.55 -10.54
CA ARG A 19 -0.64 0.27 -9.85
C ARG A 19 -0.10 0.41 -8.44
N TYR A 20 -0.64 -0.36 -7.50
CA TYR A 20 -0.17 -0.33 -6.12
C TYR A 20 -0.12 -1.71 -5.50
N THR A 21 0.70 -1.82 -4.46
CA THR A 21 0.90 -3.07 -3.73
C THR A 21 1.29 -2.77 -2.29
N LEU A 22 1.31 -3.80 -1.44
CA LEU A 22 1.72 -3.74 -0.05
C LEU A 22 2.88 -4.70 0.19
N VAL A 23 3.94 -4.20 0.82
CA VAL A 23 5.06 -5.00 1.33
C VAL A 23 5.25 -4.75 2.82
N ARG A 24 5.80 -5.74 3.52
CA ARG A 24 5.94 -5.74 4.99
C ARG A 24 7.34 -6.06 5.49
N ASN A 25 8.24 -6.41 4.58
CA ASN A 25 9.66 -6.62 4.86
C ASN A 25 10.49 -6.38 3.59
N GLN A 26 11.82 -6.42 3.75
CA GLN A 26 12.76 -6.24 2.65
C GLN A 26 12.64 -7.33 1.59
N ASP A 27 12.45 -8.60 1.97
CA ASP A 27 12.34 -9.70 1.02
C ASP A 27 11.17 -9.52 0.04
N GLN A 28 10.01 -9.08 0.55
CA GLN A 28 8.85 -8.74 -0.28
C GLN A 28 9.11 -7.56 -1.20
N LEU A 29 9.85 -6.54 -0.74
CA LEU A 29 10.27 -5.41 -1.57
C LEU A 29 11.24 -5.85 -2.68
N ASP A 30 12.19 -6.73 -2.35
CA ASP A 30 13.19 -7.24 -3.29
C ASP A 30 12.57 -8.09 -4.39
N ILE A 31 11.49 -8.84 -4.10
CA ILE A 31 10.70 -9.54 -5.13
C ILE A 31 10.18 -8.57 -6.20
N LEU A 32 9.89 -7.32 -5.84
CA LEU A 32 9.38 -6.31 -6.77
C LEU A 32 10.48 -5.65 -7.61
N PHE A 33 11.77 -5.93 -7.32
CA PHE A 33 12.90 -5.26 -7.96
C PHE A 33 12.89 -5.37 -9.50
N ASP A 34 12.48 -6.52 -10.05
CA ASP A 34 12.38 -6.71 -11.50
C ASP A 34 11.28 -5.85 -12.14
N THR A 35 10.24 -5.49 -11.38
CA THR A 35 9.10 -4.72 -11.87
C THR A 35 9.33 -3.22 -11.72
N VAL A 36 9.80 -2.78 -10.55
CA VAL A 36 9.85 -1.35 -10.19
C VAL A 36 11.25 -0.83 -9.92
N LYS A 37 12.30 -1.66 -9.99
CA LYS A 37 13.70 -1.26 -9.73
C LYS A 37 13.85 -0.34 -8.51
N ALA A 38 13.19 -0.71 -7.39
CA ALA A 38 13.11 0.13 -6.21
C ALA A 38 14.53 0.51 -5.73
N PRO A 39 14.92 1.80 -5.75
CA PRO A 39 16.26 2.24 -5.37
C PRO A 39 16.39 2.48 -3.85
N PHE A 40 15.40 2.05 -3.06
CA PHE A 40 15.27 2.39 -1.64
C PHE A 40 15.18 1.13 -0.78
N GLU A 41 15.60 1.27 0.48
CA GLU A 41 15.46 0.23 1.50
C GLU A 41 14.06 0.26 2.13
N PHE A 42 13.62 -0.90 2.61
CA PHE A 42 12.34 -1.05 3.29
C PHE A 42 12.27 -0.13 4.51
N LEU A 43 11.26 0.73 4.55
CA LEU A 43 11.02 1.76 5.58
C LEU A 43 12.23 2.67 5.87
N GLU A 44 13.01 2.99 4.83
CA GLU A 44 14.14 3.92 4.97
C GLU A 44 13.73 5.23 5.66
N GLY A 45 14.38 5.58 6.77
CA GLY A 45 14.03 6.77 7.57
C GLY A 45 13.15 6.49 8.81
N GLY A 46 12.77 5.23 9.05
CA GLY A 46 12.23 4.78 10.34
C GLY A 46 10.75 5.10 10.58
N ALA A 47 9.98 5.29 9.50
CA ALA A 47 8.53 5.45 9.59
C ALA A 47 7.83 4.12 9.93
N ASP A 48 6.62 4.23 10.45
CA ASP A 48 5.76 3.11 10.84
C ASP A 48 5.04 2.48 9.64
N ALA A 49 4.61 3.34 8.71
CA ALA A 49 4.17 3.01 7.38
C ALA A 49 4.63 4.13 6.43
N ARG A 50 4.71 3.82 5.14
CA ARG A 50 4.96 4.81 4.08
C ARG A 50 4.52 4.28 2.73
N VAL A 51 4.31 5.19 1.80
CA VAL A 51 4.24 4.89 0.36
C VAL A 51 5.44 5.48 -0.37
N ASN A 52 6.05 4.68 -1.24
CA ASN A 52 7.03 5.14 -2.21
C ASN A 52 6.43 5.09 -3.61
N PHE A 53 6.57 6.18 -4.37
CA PHE A 53 6.13 6.26 -5.74
C PHE A 53 7.29 6.05 -6.70
N ASN A 54 7.07 5.27 -7.76
CA ASN A 54 7.97 5.16 -8.90
C ASN A 54 7.18 5.11 -10.20
N ASP A 55 7.28 6.18 -11.00
CA ASP A 55 6.52 6.38 -12.22
C ASP A 55 5.03 6.04 -12.02
N ASP A 56 4.59 4.88 -12.49
CA ASP A 56 3.20 4.43 -12.51
C ASP A 56 2.88 3.48 -11.34
N HIS A 57 3.76 3.37 -10.35
CA HIS A 57 3.64 2.42 -9.25
C HIS A 57 3.71 3.12 -7.89
N ALA A 58 2.88 2.65 -6.95
CA ALA A 58 2.93 2.99 -5.54
C ALA A 58 3.19 1.74 -4.70
N ILE A 59 4.20 1.79 -3.85
CA ILE A 59 4.60 0.67 -3.00
C ILE A 59 4.35 1.08 -1.56
N VAL A 60 3.28 0.56 -0.98
CA VAL A 60 2.96 0.76 0.43
C VAL A 60 3.80 -0.19 1.25
N GLN A 61 4.39 0.34 2.32
CA GLN A 61 5.25 -0.39 3.23
C GLN A 61 4.70 -0.19 4.64
N ILE A 62 4.61 -1.25 5.42
CA ILE A 62 4.20 -1.17 6.83
C ILE A 62 5.02 -2.13 7.67
N LYS A 63 5.54 -1.65 8.81
CA LYS A 63 6.37 -2.50 9.68
C LYS A 63 5.53 -3.60 10.33
N ASP A 64 6.15 -4.76 10.59
CA ASP A 64 5.55 -5.74 11.48
C ASP A 64 5.64 -5.25 12.93
N CYS A 65 4.55 -5.35 13.67
CA CYS A 65 4.48 -4.77 15.00
C CYS A 65 3.47 -5.49 15.89
N ASP A 66 3.99 -6.36 16.75
CA ASP A 66 3.17 -7.23 17.61
C ASP A 66 2.33 -6.50 18.66
N TRP A 67 2.55 -5.20 18.87
CA TRP A 67 1.81 -4.39 19.85
C TRP A 67 0.73 -3.51 19.24
N TRP A 68 0.58 -3.50 17.91
CA TRP A 68 -0.52 -2.78 17.26
C TRP A 68 -1.73 -3.67 17.11
N ASP A 69 -2.90 -3.11 17.43
CA ASP A 69 -4.15 -3.75 17.09
C ASP A 69 -4.50 -3.55 15.60
N VAL A 70 -5.41 -4.38 15.10
CA VAL A 70 -5.82 -4.35 13.69
C VAL A 70 -6.41 -3.01 13.27
N ASN A 71 -7.03 -2.25 14.16
CA ASN A 71 -7.58 -0.93 13.82
C ASN A 71 -6.46 0.10 13.66
N GLN A 72 -5.39 0.01 14.46
CA GLN A 72 -4.20 0.84 14.29
C GLN A 72 -3.50 0.56 12.97
N ILE A 73 -3.37 -0.72 12.60
CA ILE A 73 -2.86 -1.14 11.28
C ILE A 73 -3.72 -0.57 10.16
N HIS A 74 -5.04 -0.78 10.21
CA HIS A 74 -5.96 -0.24 9.21
C HIS A 74 -5.91 1.30 9.15
N GLY A 75 -5.70 1.97 10.28
CA GLY A 75 -5.50 3.42 10.32
C GLY A 75 -4.26 3.88 9.55
N LEU A 76 -3.13 3.19 9.71
CA LEU A 76 -1.91 3.46 8.95
C LEU A 76 -2.09 3.16 7.45
N LEU A 77 -2.72 2.04 7.11
CA LEU A 77 -2.98 1.69 5.71
C LEU A 77 -3.94 2.68 5.02
N LEU A 78 -4.96 3.15 5.75
CA LEU A 78 -5.84 4.24 5.28
C LEU A 78 -5.06 5.54 5.05
N HIS A 79 -4.10 5.85 5.92
CA HIS A 79 -3.24 7.02 5.75
C HIS A 79 -2.45 6.94 4.43
N GLU A 80 -1.83 5.80 4.15
CA GLU A 80 -1.10 5.60 2.90
C GLU A 80 -2.03 5.57 1.67
N ALA A 81 -3.25 5.05 1.81
CA ALA A 81 -4.27 5.12 0.76
C ALA A 81 -4.61 6.57 0.37
N VAL A 82 -4.67 7.48 1.35
CA VAL A 82 -4.86 8.93 1.10
C VAL A 82 -3.70 9.49 0.27
N HIS A 83 -2.46 9.09 0.55
CA HIS A 83 -1.31 9.52 -0.26
C HIS A 83 -1.36 8.99 -1.70
N ILE A 84 -1.78 7.73 -1.91
CA ILE A 84 -1.99 7.18 -3.26
C ILE A 84 -3.05 8.00 -4.01
N TRP A 85 -4.17 8.31 -3.36
CA TRP A 85 -5.21 9.15 -3.95
C TRP A 85 -4.69 10.54 -4.34
N GLN A 86 -3.90 11.18 -3.47
CA GLN A 86 -3.32 12.48 -3.75
C GLN A 86 -2.43 12.47 -5.01
N GLU A 87 -1.58 11.45 -5.16
CA GLU A 87 -0.75 11.28 -6.35
C GLU A 87 -1.58 10.94 -7.60
N LEU A 88 -2.57 10.04 -7.47
CA LEU A 88 -3.49 9.70 -8.55
C LEU A 88 -4.23 10.94 -9.08
N LYS A 89 -4.71 11.79 -8.18
CA LYS A 89 -5.39 13.04 -8.52
C LYS A 89 -4.49 13.94 -9.38
N LEU A 90 -3.20 14.06 -9.03
CA LEU A 90 -2.22 14.81 -9.81
C LEU A 90 -2.01 14.19 -11.19
N LYS A 91 -1.90 12.86 -11.28
CA LYS A 91 -1.73 12.12 -12.54
C LYS A 91 -2.93 12.25 -13.48
N MET A 92 -4.15 12.32 -12.93
CA MET A 92 -5.37 12.54 -13.70
C MET A 92 -5.50 13.98 -14.22
N GLY A 93 -4.73 14.93 -13.66
CA GLY A 93 -4.87 16.36 -13.96
C GLY A 93 -6.15 16.98 -13.38
N GLU A 94 -6.75 16.34 -12.36
CA GLU A 94 -8.01 16.79 -11.75
C GLU A 94 -7.73 17.70 -10.55
N GLU A 95 -8.13 18.96 -10.62
CA GLU A 95 -7.91 19.91 -9.51
C GLU A 95 -9.00 19.80 -8.44
N ASN A 96 -10.25 19.54 -8.86
CA ASN A 96 -11.43 19.57 -8.00
C ASN A 96 -12.37 18.37 -8.26
N PRO A 97 -11.92 17.14 -7.94
CA PRO A 97 -12.77 15.96 -8.00
C PRO A 97 -13.99 16.12 -7.08
N SER A 98 -15.08 15.43 -7.40
CA SER A 98 -16.25 15.36 -6.51
C SER A 98 -15.86 14.78 -5.13
N ILE A 99 -16.46 15.29 -4.06
CA ILE A 99 -16.22 14.82 -2.69
C ILE A 99 -16.58 13.34 -2.52
N GLU A 100 -17.65 12.87 -3.18
CA GLU A 100 -18.04 11.46 -3.18
C GLU A 100 -17.03 10.63 -3.95
N PHE A 101 -16.52 11.19 -5.05
CA PHE A 101 -15.56 10.52 -5.90
C PHE A 101 -14.23 10.27 -5.15
N GLU A 102 -13.75 11.28 -4.42
CA GLU A 102 -12.63 11.16 -3.51
C GLU A 102 -12.89 10.12 -2.41
N ALA A 103 -14.04 10.19 -1.75
CA ALA A 103 -14.40 9.27 -0.67
C ALA A 103 -14.40 7.80 -1.14
N TYR A 104 -15.03 7.49 -2.27
CA TYR A 104 -15.04 6.13 -2.81
C TYR A 104 -13.66 5.65 -3.26
N SER A 105 -12.84 6.54 -3.82
CA SER A 105 -11.49 6.18 -4.26
C SER A 105 -10.60 5.81 -3.07
N ILE A 106 -10.62 6.63 -2.02
CA ILE A 106 -9.86 6.34 -0.78
C ILE A 106 -10.41 5.07 -0.12
N GLN A 107 -11.74 4.88 -0.08
CA GLN A 107 -12.35 3.68 0.48
C GLN A 107 -11.85 2.42 -0.25
N ALA A 108 -11.88 2.40 -1.58
CA ALA A 108 -11.44 1.26 -2.38
C ALA A 108 -9.95 0.94 -2.13
N LEU A 109 -9.09 1.96 -2.22
CA LEU A 109 -7.66 1.82 -1.96
C LEU A 109 -7.39 1.25 -0.56
N ALA A 110 -8.07 1.78 0.47
CA ALA A 110 -7.89 1.33 1.84
C ALA A 110 -8.36 -0.12 2.03
N GLN A 111 -9.53 -0.50 1.48
CA GLN A 111 -10.06 -1.86 1.58
C GLN A 111 -9.13 -2.89 0.91
N ASP A 112 -8.57 -2.55 -0.25
CA ASP A 112 -7.60 -3.41 -0.93
C ASP A 112 -6.31 -3.56 -0.10
N LEU A 113 -5.82 -2.48 0.51
CA LEU A 113 -4.65 -2.57 1.40
C LEU A 113 -4.93 -3.40 2.66
N PHE A 114 -6.14 -3.33 3.22
CA PHE A 114 -6.53 -4.17 4.34
C PHE A 114 -6.53 -5.66 3.94
N GLU A 115 -7.08 -5.98 2.77
CA GLU A 115 -7.07 -7.34 2.24
C GLU A 115 -5.65 -7.83 1.96
N LEU A 116 -4.80 -7.02 1.32
CA LEU A 116 -3.39 -7.35 1.10
C LEU A 116 -2.66 -7.61 2.42
N TYR A 117 -2.94 -6.80 3.46
CA TYR A 117 -2.38 -7.02 4.79
C TYR A 117 -2.84 -8.35 5.38
N GLU A 118 -4.14 -8.63 5.37
CA GLU A 118 -4.70 -9.90 5.88
C GLU A 118 -4.12 -11.12 5.15
N ARG A 119 -3.99 -11.06 3.82
CA ARG A 119 -3.42 -12.14 3.00
C ARG A 119 -1.92 -12.33 3.25
N SER A 120 -1.24 -11.28 3.68
CA SER A 120 0.17 -11.32 4.07
C SER A 120 0.42 -11.82 5.50
N GLU A 121 -0.63 -11.99 6.32
CA GLU A 121 -0.50 -12.61 7.64
C GLU A 121 -0.32 -14.14 7.52
N CYS A 122 0.50 -14.71 8.40
CA CYS A 122 0.50 -16.14 8.64
C CYS A 122 -0.89 -16.54 9.10
N SER A 123 -1.52 -17.46 8.36
CA SER A 123 -2.76 -18.07 8.81
C SER A 123 -2.46 -18.94 10.03
N ASP A 124 -2.61 -18.41 11.24
CA ASP A 124 -3.08 -19.27 12.32
C ASP A 124 -4.51 -19.63 11.94
N GLN A 125 -4.66 -20.70 11.15
CA GLN A 125 -5.94 -21.34 10.94
C GLN A 125 -6.51 -21.65 12.33
N LYS A 126 -7.52 -20.89 12.73
CA LYS A 126 -8.34 -21.20 13.90
C LYS A 126 -8.90 -22.61 13.81
#